data_AF-A0A3D2SDD8-F1
#
_entry.id   AF-A0A3D2SDD8-F1
#
_cell.length_a   1.000
_cell.length_b   1.000
_cell.length_c   1.000
_cell.angle_alpha   90.00
_cell.angle_beta   90.00
_cell.angle_gamma   90.00
#
_symmetry.space_group_name_H-M   'P 1'
#
loop_
_entity.id
_entity.type
_entity.pdbx_description
1 polymer ?
#
loop_
_entity_poly.entity_id
_entity_poly.type
_entity_poly.pdbx_seq_one_letter_code
_entity_poly.pdbx_strand_id
1 'polypeptide(L)' 'VVMWEKHGVCAVGENVMEAFDMIDTLSKSAQIYLTAKSMGFEPDGMSEALMEELKVAFNLPK' A
#
# COMPACT_ATOMS: atom_id res chain seq x y z
N VAL A 1 -7.71 0.18 3.92
CA VAL A 1 -7.83 -1.22 3.43
C VAL A 1 -7.47 -2.17 4.56
N VAL A 2 -8.23 -3.25 4.75
CA VAL A 2 -7.94 -4.27 5.76
C VAL A 2 -7.61 -5.60 5.08
N MET A 3 -6.63 -6.32 5.63
CA MET A 3 -6.21 -7.63 5.12
C MET A 3 -6.86 -8.74 5.95
N TRP A 4 -7.34 -9.77 5.26
CA TRP A 4 -7.86 -11.00 5.85
C TRP A 4 -6.87 -12.13 5.59
N GLU A 5 -6.28 -12.63 6.67
CA GLU A 5 -5.27 -13.69 6.58
C GLU A 5 -5.81 -14.87 5.76
N LYS A 6 -5.02 -15.32 4.78
CA LYS A 6 -5.34 -16.44 3.87
C LYS A 6 -6.53 -16.22 2.92
N HIS A 7 -7.07 -15.00 2.82
CA HIS A 7 -8.21 -14.74 1.93
C HIS A 7 -7.93 -13.61 0.94
N GLY A 8 -7.76 -12.38 1.42
CA GLY A 8 -7.69 -11.22 0.55
C GLY A 8 -7.77 -9.90 1.30
N VAL A 9 -8.33 -8.88 0.66
CA VAL A 9 -8.39 -7.52 1.18
C VAL A 9 -9.78 -6.94 1.04
N CYS A 10 -10.17 -6.07 1.97
CA CYS A 10 -11.42 -5.32 1.93
C CYS A 10 -11.11 -3.81 2.00
N ALA A 11 -11.70 -3.05 1.08
CA ALA A 11 -11.60 -1.59 1.02
C ALA A 11 -13.00 -0.99 0.98
N VAL A 12 -13.12 0.22 1.54
CA VAL A 12 -14.34 1.03 1.53
C VAL A 12 -13.93 2.41 1.04
N GLY A 13 -14.63 2.96 0.05
CA GLY A 13 -14.43 4.31 -0.50
C GLY A 13 -15.78 4.94 -0.83
N GLU A 14 -15.80 6.24 -1.14
CA GLU A 14 -17.03 6.99 -1.43
C GLU A 14 -17.70 6.52 -2.73
N ASN A 15 -16.89 5.97 -3.64
CA ASN A 15 -17.34 5.41 -4.90
C ASN A 15 -16.50 4.18 -5.28
N VAL A 16 -16.97 3.44 -6.28
CA VAL A 16 -16.35 2.19 -6.73
C VAL A 16 -14.92 2.41 -7.24
N MET A 17 -14.63 3.55 -7.89
CA MET A 17 -13.30 3.83 -8.43
C MET A 17 -12.29 4.02 -7.31
N GLU A 18 -12.65 4.76 -6.26
CA GLU A 18 -11.77 4.96 -5.10
C GLU A 18 -11.54 3.66 -4.33
N ALA A 19 -12.59 2.88 -4.09
CA ALA A 19 -12.46 1.58 -3.45
C ALA A 19 -11.56 0.62 -4.26
N PHE A 20 -11.68 0.65 -5.59
CA PHE A 20 -10.85 -0.14 -6.49
C PHE A 20 -9.39 0.33 -6.49
N ASP A 21 -9.14 1.64 -6.56
CA ASP A 21 -7.79 2.23 -6.56
C ASP A 21 -7.00 1.86 -5.29
N MET A 22 -7.68 1.87 -4.13
CA MET A 22 -7.11 1.39 -2.88
C MET A 22 -6.74 -0.10 -2.91
N ILE A 23 -7.57 -0.95 -3.52
CA ILE A 23 -7.30 -2.39 -3.66
C ILE A 23 -6.12 -2.62 -4.61
N ASP A 24 -6.10 -1.92 -5.74
CA ASP A 24 -5.07 -2.07 -6.76
C ASP A 24 -3.70 -1.60 -6.25
N THR A 25 -3.65 -0.44 -5.59
CA THR A 25 -2.42 0.10 -4.98
C THR A 25 -1.83 -0.89 -3.96
N LEU A 26 -2.66 -1.47 -3.09
CA LEU A 26 -2.20 -2.47 -2.12
C LEU A 26 -1.73 -3.75 -2.83
N SER A 27 -2.48 -4.24 -3.80
CA SER A 27 -2.17 -5.48 -4.54
C SER A 27 -0.85 -5.34 -5.29
N LYS A 28 -0.61 -4.19 -5.92
CA LYS A 28 0.63 -3.90 -6.64
C LYS A 28 1.82 -3.81 -5.70
N SER A 29 1.64 -3.15 -4.55
CA SER A 29 2.67 -3.05 -3.51
C SER A 29 3.03 -4.43 -2.93
N ALA A 30 2.03 -5.28 -2.69
CA ALA A 30 2.24 -6.65 -2.23
C ALA A 30 3.01 -7.49 -3.27
N GLN A 31 2.70 -7.35 -4.56
CA GLN A 31 3.42 -8.02 -5.63
C GLN A 31 4.91 -7.62 -5.66
N ILE A 32 5.20 -6.32 -5.51
CA ILE A 32 6.58 -5.81 -5.45
C ILE A 32 7.31 -6.40 -4.26
N TYR A 33 6.69 -6.36 -3.07
CA TYR A 33 7.26 -6.90 -1.83
C TYR A 33 7.55 -8.40 -1.96
N LEU A 34 6.59 -9.20 -2.42
CA LEU A 34 6.76 -10.64 -2.60
C LEU A 34 7.86 -10.97 -3.61
N THR A 35 7.98 -10.19 -4.68
CA THR A 35 9.04 -10.35 -5.67
C THR A 35 10.42 -10.07 -5.06
N ALA A 36 10.57 -8.97 -4.31
CA ALA A 36 11.80 -8.65 -3.60
C ALA A 36 12.20 -9.76 -2.62
N LYS A 37 11.26 -10.22 -1.81
CA LYS A 37 11.45 -11.34 -0.86
C LYS A 37 11.87 -12.63 -1.56
N SER A 38 11.26 -12.93 -2.71
CA SER A 38 11.58 -14.11 -3.51
C SER A 38 13.00 -14.06 -4.11
N MET A 39 13.54 -12.85 -4.32
CA MET A 39 14.93 -12.65 -4.74
C MET A 39 15.93 -12.73 -3.56
N GLY A 40 15.46 -12.95 -2.33
CA GLY A 40 16.29 -13.00 -1.13
C GLY A 40 16.60 -11.64 -0.52
N PHE A 41 15.90 -10.58 -0.95
CA PHE A 41 16.04 -9.22 -0.43
C PHE A 41 14.81 -8.82 0.39
N GLU A 42 15.04 -8.18 1.54
CA GLU A 42 13.98 -7.52 2.32
C GLU A 42 13.97 -6.03 1.92
N PRO A 43 12.91 -5.51 1.29
CA PRO A 43 12.85 -4.09 0.96
C PRO A 43 12.71 -3.25 2.24
N ASP A 44 13.68 -2.38 2.49
CA ASP A 44 13.71 -1.45 3.65
C ASP A 44 12.55 -0.43 3.66
N GLY A 45 11.80 -0.31 2.56
CA GLY A 45 10.71 0.65 2.41
C GLY A 45 11.18 2.10 2.31
N MET A 46 10.27 3.05 2.55
CA MET A 46 10.60 4.47 2.64
C MET A 46 10.94 4.84 4.08
N SER A 47 11.93 5.72 4.27
CA SER A 47 12.22 6.27 5.59
C SER A 47 11.07 7.14 6.10
N GLU A 48 10.96 7.30 7.43
CA GLU A 48 9.93 8.15 8.03
C GLU A 48 9.97 9.59 7.49
N ALA A 49 11.16 10.15 7.26
CA ALA A 49 11.32 11.49 6.70
C ALA A 49 10.74 11.61 5.29
N LEU A 50 11.00 10.63 4.42
CA LEU A 50 10.45 10.60 3.06
C LEU A 50 8.92 10.41 3.07
N MET A 51 8.40 9.65 4.05
CA MET A 51 6.95 9.49 4.23
C MET A 51 6.30 10.80 4.70
N GLU A 52 6.94 11.55 5.60
CA GLU A 52 6.45 12.87 6.04
C GLU A 52 6.47 13.90 4.90
N GLU A 53 7.50 13.91 4.05
CA GLU A 53 7.55 14.75 2.85
C GLU A 53 6.35 14.49 1.92
N LEU A 54 6.01 13.22 1.70
CA LEU A 54 4.83 12.84 0.91
C LEU A 54 3.52 13.28 1.57
N LYS A 55 3.38 13.11 2.89
CA LYS A 55 2.19 13.55 3.62
C LYS A 55 1.96 15.05 3.44
N VAL A 56 3.01 15.86 3.55
CA VAL A 56 2.93 17.31 3.36
C VAL A 56 2.62 17.66 1.89
N ALA A 57 3.31 17.04 0.94
CA ALA A 57 3.14 17.34 -0.49
C ALA A 57 1.74 17.02 -1.01
N PHE A 58 1.13 15.93 -0.53
CA PHE A 58 -0.19 15.46 -0.95
C PHE A 58 -1.31 15.78 0.05
N ASN A 59 -1.02 16.53 1.11
CA ASN A 59 -1.96 16.92 2.16
C ASN A 59 -2.74 15.72 2.75
N LEU A 60 -2.00 14.64 3.03
CA LEU A 60 -2.56 13.39 3.54
C LEU A 60 -2.88 13.49 5.05
N PRO A 61 -3.89 12.75 5.54
CA PRO A 61 -4.21 12.71 6.97
C PRO A 61 -3.04 12.17 7.80
N LYS A 62 -2.96 12.63 9.05
CA LYS A 62 -1.91 12.28 10.02
C LYS A 62 -1.93 10.83 10.44
#